data_AF-G4XTU2-F1
#
_entry.id   AF-G4XTU2-F1
#
_cell.length_a   1.000
_cell.length_b   1.000
_cell.length_c   1.000
_cell.angle_alpha   90.00
_cell.angle_beta   90.00
_cell.angle_gamma   90.00
#
_symmetry.space_group_name_H-M   'P 1'
#
loop_
_entity.id
_entity.type
_entity.pdbx_description
1 polymer ?
#
loop_
_entity_poly.entity_id
_entity_poly.type
_entity_poly.pdbx_seq_one_letter_code
_entity_poly.pdbx_strand_id
1 'polypeptide(L)'
;KIKENNLITKLSVFYDSYIKTNEYYNKNINGGDGLTYKAIIDKKKDLMDTNISEIFKLEAPFNILYYLYHKISDKHSFCSEYSDYAKTFVQNFEDLNNDPNNKENSSYNKLLSILSDDYNNLQKKCTNFPFLPVYPRSFSIKVTLIPITFIFVAIP
;
A
#
# COMPACT_ATOMS: atom_id res chain seq x y z
N LYS A 1 2.98 -8.01 -26.93
CA LYS A 1 3.05 -8.96 -25.78
C LYS A 1 4.32 -8.67 -25.01
N ILE A 2 4.23 -8.23 -23.76
CA ILE A 2 5.39 -8.14 -22.87
C ILE A 2 5.84 -9.59 -22.62
N LYS A 3 7.11 -9.92 -22.86
CA LYS A 3 7.66 -11.23 -22.47
C LYS A 3 7.85 -11.20 -20.96
N GLU A 4 7.24 -12.15 -20.25
CA GLU A 4 7.56 -12.36 -18.84
C GLU A 4 9.04 -12.69 -18.71
N ASN A 5 9.73 -11.92 -17.87
CA ASN A 5 11.08 -12.26 -17.45
C ASN A 5 11.00 -12.86 -16.04
N ASN A 6 10.96 -14.19 -15.98
CA ASN A 6 10.84 -14.96 -14.74
C ASN A 6 12.02 -14.72 -13.76
N LEU A 7 13.08 -14.04 -14.19
CA LEU A 7 14.21 -13.66 -13.34
C LEU A 7 13.91 -12.42 -12.49
N ILE A 8 12.97 -11.57 -12.92
CA ILE A 8 12.63 -10.32 -12.22
C ILE A 8 11.36 -10.55 -11.39
N THR A 9 11.54 -11.15 -10.22
CA THR A 9 10.42 -11.46 -9.32
C THR A 9 10.19 -10.36 -8.28
N LYS A 10 11.21 -9.55 -7.98
CA LYS A 10 11.18 -8.46 -6.99
C LYS A 10 11.60 -7.13 -7.61
N LEU A 11 11.08 -6.04 -7.04
CA LEU A 11 11.46 -4.70 -7.46
C LEU A 11 12.95 -4.40 -7.22
N SER A 12 13.53 -4.96 -6.15
CA SER A 12 14.97 -4.86 -5.88
C SER A 12 15.83 -5.47 -6.99
N VAL A 13 15.43 -6.62 -7.54
CA VAL A 13 16.14 -7.27 -8.65
C VAL A 13 16.06 -6.43 -9.92
N PHE A 14 14.88 -5.86 -10.21
CA PHE A 14 14.72 -4.91 -11.33
C PHE A 14 15.64 -3.70 -11.15
N TYR A 15 15.65 -3.11 -9.96
CA TYR A 15 16.47 -1.95 -9.66
C TYR A 15 17.96 -2.22 -9.85
N ASP A 16 18.47 -3.31 -9.27
CA ASP A 16 19.89 -3.66 -9.36
C ASP A 16 20.30 -3.98 -10.81
N SER A 17 19.40 -4.57 -11.60
CA SER A 17 19.67 -5.01 -12.97
C SER A 17 19.60 -3.90 -14.01
N TYR A 18 18.68 -2.93 -13.84
CA TYR A 18 18.35 -1.96 -14.90
C TYR A 18 18.47 -0.49 -14.51
N ILE A 19 18.47 -0.18 -13.21
CA ILE A 19 18.50 1.21 -12.72
C ILE A 19 19.86 1.54 -12.14
N LYS A 20 20.39 0.70 -11.24
CA LYS A 20 21.62 0.96 -10.50
C LYS A 20 22.85 1.19 -11.40
N THR A 21 22.95 0.44 -12.49
CA THR A 21 24.06 0.50 -13.44
C THR A 21 23.80 1.42 -14.63
N ASN A 22 22.60 1.99 -14.73
CA ASN A 22 22.20 2.79 -15.87
C ASN A 22 22.68 4.24 -15.71
N GLU A 23 23.57 4.65 -16.61
CA GLU A 23 24.20 5.97 -16.59
C GLU A 23 23.20 7.13 -16.62
N TYR A 24 22.03 6.96 -17.24
CA TYR A 24 21.01 8.00 -17.28
C TYR A 24 20.41 8.29 -15.89
N TYR A 25 20.25 7.27 -15.04
CA TYR A 25 19.76 7.45 -13.67
C TYR A 25 20.83 8.01 -12.73
N ASN A 26 22.10 7.92 -13.13
CA ASN A 26 23.25 8.47 -12.42
C ASN A 26 23.56 9.92 -12.81
N LYS A 27 22.84 10.48 -13.79
CA LYS A 27 22.93 11.91 -14.10
C LYS A 27 22.18 12.71 -13.03
N ASN A 28 22.77 13.83 -12.62
CA ASN A 28 22.15 14.76 -11.68
C ASN A 28 20.84 15.29 -12.27
N ILE A 29 19.83 15.43 -11.41
CA ILE A 29 18.58 16.06 -11.79
C ILE A 29 18.81 17.56 -11.87
N ASN A 30 18.30 18.19 -12.92
CA ASN A 30 18.32 19.64 -13.06
C ASN A 30 17.41 20.24 -11.99
N GLY A 31 17.96 20.74 -10.88
CA GLY A 31 17.16 21.37 -9.84
C GLY A 31 17.78 21.35 -8.44
N GLY A 32 18.79 22.18 -8.21
CA GLY A 32 19.12 22.76 -6.89
C GLY A 32 19.81 21.87 -5.84
N ASP A 33 19.39 20.61 -5.65
CA ASP A 33 19.90 19.73 -4.60
C ASP A 33 21.04 18.80 -5.06
N GLY A 34 21.33 18.76 -6.36
CA GLY A 34 22.41 17.98 -6.96
C GLY A 34 22.21 16.46 -6.87
N LEU A 35 21.01 15.99 -6.51
CA LEU A 35 20.73 14.56 -6.40
C LEU A 35 20.52 13.93 -7.78
N THR A 36 20.92 12.67 -7.91
CA THR A 36 20.61 11.83 -9.07
C THR A 36 19.27 11.11 -8.85
N TYR A 37 18.60 10.69 -9.93
CA TYR A 37 17.42 9.82 -9.80
C TYR A 37 17.76 8.56 -8.99
N LYS A 38 18.94 7.97 -9.23
CA LYS A 38 19.43 6.84 -8.44
C LYS A 38 19.44 7.14 -6.95
N ALA A 39 19.99 8.30 -6.54
CA ALA A 39 20.08 8.69 -5.14
C ALA A 39 18.71 8.89 -4.48
N ILE A 40 17.73 9.42 -5.22
CA ILE A 40 16.34 9.53 -4.74
C ILE A 40 15.74 8.14 -4.52
N ILE A 41 15.92 7.24 -5.48
CA ILE A 41 15.37 5.89 -5.42
C ILE A 41 16.04 5.07 -4.30
N ASP A 42 17.35 5.22 -4.09
CA ASP A 42 18.10 4.55 -3.02
C ASP A 42 17.53 4.88 -1.62
N LYS A 43 17.01 6.11 -1.42
CA LYS A 43 16.34 6.50 -0.17
C LYS A 43 15.02 5.76 0.09
N LYS A 44 14.48 5.06 -0.91
CA LYS A 44 13.23 4.28 -0.86
C LYS A 44 13.46 2.78 -1.07
N LYS A 45 14.73 2.34 -0.99
CA LYS A 45 15.11 0.94 -1.22
C LYS A 45 14.43 -0.03 -0.25
N ASP A 46 14.08 0.43 0.94
CA ASP A 46 13.35 -0.33 1.94
C ASP A 46 11.88 -0.64 1.57
N LEU A 47 11.37 -0.07 0.47
CA LEU A 47 10.07 -0.40 -0.12
C LEU A 47 10.19 -1.45 -1.25
N MET A 48 11.41 -1.78 -1.69
CA MET A 48 11.64 -2.58 -2.89
C MET A 48 11.75 -4.08 -2.63
N ASP A 49 11.83 -4.50 -1.37
CA ASP A 49 11.81 -5.92 -1.02
C ASP A 49 10.37 -6.43 -0.98
N THR A 50 9.69 -6.31 -2.11
CA THR A 50 8.34 -6.81 -2.37
C THR A 50 8.32 -7.48 -3.74
N ASN A 51 7.63 -8.62 -3.83
CA ASN A 51 7.44 -9.28 -5.12
C ASN A 51 6.61 -8.39 -6.04
N ILE A 52 6.97 -8.34 -7.32
CA ILE A 52 6.27 -7.49 -8.30
C ILE A 52 4.80 -7.86 -8.39
N SER A 53 4.45 -9.15 -8.27
CA SER A 53 3.05 -9.62 -8.23
C SER A 53 2.24 -8.98 -7.10
N GLU A 54 2.87 -8.73 -5.95
CA GLU A 54 2.23 -8.11 -4.80
C GLU A 54 2.07 -6.60 -5.00
N ILE A 55 3.04 -5.96 -5.65
CA ILE A 55 2.93 -4.54 -6.02
C ILE A 55 1.76 -4.32 -6.98
N PHE A 56 1.51 -5.23 -7.92
CA PHE A 56 0.37 -5.13 -8.85
C PHE A 56 -0.98 -5.18 -8.14
N LYS A 57 -1.09 -5.78 -6.95
CA LYS A 57 -2.33 -5.71 -6.15
C LYS A 57 -2.68 -4.28 -5.71
N LEU A 58 -1.67 -3.42 -5.58
CA LEU A 58 -1.83 -2.01 -5.19
C LEU A 58 -2.31 -1.13 -6.36
N GLU A 59 -2.22 -1.60 -7.61
CA GLU A 59 -2.50 -0.79 -8.80
C GLU A 59 -3.91 -0.22 -8.80
N ALA A 60 -4.93 -1.07 -8.58
CA ALA A 60 -6.32 -0.65 -8.59
C ALA A 60 -6.63 0.43 -7.53
N PRO A 61 -6.34 0.24 -6.23
CA PRO A 61 -6.59 1.27 -5.23
C PRO A 61 -5.69 2.50 -5.39
N PHE A 62 -4.45 2.35 -5.86
CA PHE A 62 -3.61 3.50 -6.21
C PHE A 62 -4.23 4.35 -7.32
N ASN A 63 -4.72 3.73 -8.39
CA ASN A 63 -5.36 4.44 -9.50
C ASN A 63 -6.65 5.14 -9.07
N ILE A 64 -7.45 4.52 -8.20
CA ILE A 64 -8.63 5.16 -7.62
C ILE A 64 -8.22 6.39 -6.81
N LEU A 65 -7.22 6.27 -5.92
CA LEU A 65 -6.77 7.37 -5.09
C LEU A 65 -6.21 8.52 -5.94
N TYR A 66 -5.39 8.20 -6.95
CA TYR A 66 -4.88 9.17 -7.91
C TYR A 66 -6.01 9.91 -8.64
N TYR A 67 -7.02 9.17 -9.12
CA TYR A 67 -8.19 9.77 -9.78
C TYR A 67 -8.96 10.70 -8.85
N LEU A 68 -9.16 10.30 -7.59
CA LEU A 68 -9.80 11.13 -6.58
C LEU A 68 -9.01 12.43 -6.34
N TYR A 69 -7.68 12.37 -6.18
CA TYR A 69 -6.84 13.56 -6.06
C TYR A 69 -6.87 14.45 -7.31
N HIS A 70 -7.02 13.86 -8.50
CA HIS A 70 -7.18 14.62 -9.74
C HIS A 70 -8.52 15.38 -9.79
N LYS A 71 -9.61 14.79 -9.28
CA LYS A 71 -10.95 15.38 -9.27
C LYS A 71 -11.20 16.33 -8.11
N ILE A 72 -10.60 16.05 -6.96
CA ILE A 72 -10.75 16.81 -5.72
C ILE A 72 -9.59 17.78 -5.63
N SER A 73 -9.79 18.96 -6.21
CA SER A 73 -8.82 20.07 -6.14
C SER A 73 -9.24 21.09 -5.08
N ASP A 74 -8.31 21.90 -4.60
CA ASP A 74 -8.55 22.90 -3.55
C ASP A 74 -9.58 23.98 -3.93
N LYS A 75 -9.95 24.09 -5.22
CA LYS A 75 -10.95 25.04 -5.72
C LYS A 75 -12.37 24.47 -5.83
N HIS A 76 -12.51 23.16 -6.00
CA HIS A 76 -13.80 22.49 -6.20
C HIS A 76 -13.79 21.11 -5.55
N SER A 77 -14.53 20.96 -4.45
CA SER A 77 -14.66 19.69 -3.73
C SER A 77 -15.95 18.98 -4.16
N PHE A 78 -15.93 18.26 -5.28
CA PHE A 78 -17.03 17.39 -5.74
C PHE A 78 -17.13 16.09 -4.94
N CYS A 79 -16.86 16.12 -3.64
CA CYS A 79 -16.72 14.93 -2.81
C CYS A 79 -17.96 14.02 -2.90
N SER A 80 -19.17 14.59 -2.89
CA SER A 80 -20.40 13.79 -3.02
C SER A 80 -20.49 13.01 -4.33
N GLU A 81 -20.01 13.58 -5.44
CA GLU A 81 -20.02 12.94 -6.77
C GLU A 81 -19.07 11.73 -6.82
N TYR A 82 -17.96 11.79 -6.09
CA TYR A 82 -16.92 10.76 -6.11
C TYR A 82 -16.96 9.82 -4.90
N SER A 83 -18.03 9.84 -4.10
CA SER A 83 -18.17 8.98 -2.92
C SER A 83 -18.12 7.49 -3.25
N ASP A 84 -18.64 7.07 -4.39
CA ASP A 84 -18.62 5.65 -4.77
C ASP A 84 -17.20 5.15 -5.09
N TYR A 85 -16.35 5.98 -5.72
CA TYR A 85 -14.94 5.67 -5.88
C TYR A 85 -14.22 5.54 -4.53
N ALA A 86 -14.54 6.41 -3.58
CA ALA A 86 -13.99 6.34 -2.24
C ALA A 86 -14.43 5.06 -1.48
N LYS A 87 -15.66 4.58 -1.69
CA LYS A 87 -16.13 3.29 -1.16
C LYS A 87 -15.37 2.12 -1.79
N THR A 88 -15.21 2.12 -3.11
CA THR A 88 -14.42 1.10 -3.82
C THR A 88 -12.97 1.07 -3.35
N PHE A 89 -12.38 2.24 -3.08
CA PHE A 89 -11.05 2.31 -2.46
C PHE A 89 -11.02 1.60 -1.11
N VAL A 90 -11.96 1.91 -0.20
CA VAL A 90 -12.00 1.31 1.14
C VAL A 90 -12.17 -0.21 1.08
N GLN A 91 -13.02 -0.72 0.18
CA GLN A 91 -13.20 -2.16 -0.03
C GLN A 91 -11.91 -2.82 -0.53
N ASN A 92 -11.28 -2.26 -1.57
CA ASN A 92 -10.00 -2.79 -2.06
C ASN A 92 -8.91 -2.72 -0.98
N PHE A 93 -8.89 -1.66 -0.18
CA PHE A 93 -7.91 -1.50 0.90
C PHE A 93 -8.11 -2.53 2.01
N GLU A 94 -9.35 -2.89 2.32
CA GLU A 94 -9.67 -3.96 3.28
C GLU A 94 -9.11 -5.31 2.82
N ASP A 95 -9.28 -5.66 1.55
CA ASP A 95 -8.71 -6.89 0.97
C ASP A 95 -7.18 -6.89 1.07
N LEU A 96 -6.53 -5.76 0.73
CA LEU A 96 -5.07 -5.62 0.83
C LEU A 96 -4.58 -5.70 2.29
N ASN A 97 -5.35 -5.15 3.23
CA ASN A 97 -4.98 -5.16 4.64
C ASN A 97 -5.03 -6.58 5.22
N ASN A 98 -5.88 -7.45 4.67
CA ASN A 98 -5.98 -8.87 5.04
C ASN A 98 -5.00 -9.78 4.26
N ASP A 99 -4.19 -9.22 3.35
CA ASP A 99 -3.21 -10.00 2.59
C ASP A 99 -2.13 -10.59 3.52
N PRO A 100 -1.77 -11.88 3.39
CA PRO A 100 -0.76 -12.52 4.22
C PRO A 100 0.65 -11.90 4.09
N ASN A 101 0.91 -11.11 3.06
CA ASN A 101 2.14 -10.34 2.88
C ASN A 101 2.14 -9.00 3.64
N ASN A 102 0.98 -8.55 4.15
CA ASN A 102 0.85 -7.41 5.05
C ASN A 102 1.34 -7.74 6.47
N LYS A 103 2.63 -8.05 6.57
CA LYS A 103 3.33 -8.28 7.83
C LYS A 103 3.88 -6.97 8.35
N GLU A 104 3.79 -6.77 9.66
CA GLU A 104 4.35 -5.58 10.32
C GLU A 104 5.80 -5.33 9.87
N ASN A 105 6.10 -4.07 9.55
CA ASN A 105 7.42 -3.61 9.07
C ASN A 105 7.88 -4.16 7.70
N SER A 106 7.08 -4.98 7.01
CA SER A 106 7.39 -5.42 5.65
C SER A 106 7.34 -4.26 4.66
N SER A 107 8.08 -4.37 3.56
CA SER A 107 8.03 -3.40 2.45
C SER A 107 6.60 -3.19 1.93
N TYR A 108 5.81 -4.28 1.84
CA TYR A 108 4.41 -4.23 1.43
C TYR A 108 3.53 -3.49 2.45
N ASN A 109 3.71 -3.76 3.75
CA ASN A 109 3.02 -3.04 4.82
C ASN A 109 3.34 -1.53 4.81
N LYS A 110 4.60 -1.15 4.54
CA LYS A 110 4.99 0.26 4.38
C LYS A 110 4.31 0.92 3.18
N LEU A 111 4.22 0.24 2.04
CA LEU A 111 3.50 0.73 0.86
C LEU A 111 2.01 0.94 1.17
N LEU A 112 1.37 0.00 1.88
CA LEU A 112 -0.01 0.16 2.33
C LEU A 112 -0.18 1.31 3.32
N SER A 113 0.78 1.53 4.22
CA SER A 113 0.75 2.68 5.14
C SER A 113 0.76 4.00 4.38
N ILE A 114 1.61 4.14 3.35
CA ILE A 114 1.65 5.35 2.52
C ILE A 114 0.30 5.56 1.83
N LEU A 115 -0.26 4.52 1.23
CA LEU A 115 -1.57 4.59 0.56
C LEU A 115 -2.71 4.96 1.52
N SER A 116 -2.66 4.43 2.75
CA SER A 116 -3.60 4.76 3.83
C SER A 116 -3.49 6.22 4.26
N ASP A 117 -2.26 6.68 4.50
CA ASP A 117 -1.98 8.05 4.93
C ASP A 117 -2.44 9.07 3.87
N ASP A 118 -2.19 8.78 2.60
CA ASP A 118 -2.64 9.62 1.48
C ASP A 118 -4.16 9.66 1.36
N TYR A 119 -4.86 8.53 1.56
CA TYR A 119 -6.32 8.52 1.60
C TYR A 119 -6.88 9.28 2.80
N ASN A 120 -6.29 9.11 3.99
CA ASN A 120 -6.69 9.85 5.19
C ASN A 120 -6.50 11.37 5.00
N ASN A 121 -5.46 11.79 4.29
CA ASN A 121 -5.27 13.19 3.93
C ASN A 121 -6.33 13.70 2.95
N LEU A 122 -6.73 12.88 1.99
CA LEU A 122 -7.84 13.20 1.09
C LEU A 122 -9.18 13.27 1.84
N GLN A 123 -9.41 12.35 2.77
CA GLN A 123 -10.61 12.32 3.60
C GLN A 123 -10.76 13.59 4.45
N LYS A 124 -9.67 14.19 4.93
CA LYS A 124 -9.72 15.50 5.61
C LYS A 124 -10.31 16.61 4.72
N LYS A 125 -10.16 16.49 3.39
CA LYS A 125 -10.78 17.41 2.42
C LYS A 125 -12.22 16.99 2.07
N CYS A 126 -12.50 15.69 2.08
CA CYS A 126 -13.81 15.11 1.78
C CYS A 126 -14.32 14.30 2.98
N THR A 127 -14.87 14.99 3.98
CA THR A 127 -15.29 14.36 5.25
C THR A 127 -16.47 13.40 5.13
N ASN A 128 -17.15 13.39 3.98
CA ASN A 128 -18.20 12.43 3.64
C ASN A 128 -17.66 11.11 3.06
N PHE A 129 -16.34 11.00 2.84
CA PHE A 129 -15.72 9.75 2.42
C PHE A 129 -15.69 8.75 3.57
N PRO A 130 -15.90 7.45 3.28
CA PRO A 130 -15.87 6.41 4.29
C PRO A 130 -14.49 6.35 4.97
N PHE A 131 -14.47 6.04 6.26
CA PHE A 131 -13.22 5.79 6.96
C PHE A 131 -12.62 4.47 6.52
N LEU A 132 -11.29 4.40 6.51
CA LEU A 132 -10.62 3.11 6.45
C LEU A 132 -10.98 2.31 7.71
N PRO A 133 -11.19 1.00 7.59
CA PRO A 133 -11.58 0.20 8.72
C PRO A 133 -10.47 0.19 9.77
N VAL A 134 -10.83 0.42 11.03
CA VAL A 134 -9.91 0.37 12.18
C VAL A 134 -9.75 -1.10 12.58
N TYR A 135 -8.96 -1.85 11.82
CA TYR A 135 -8.55 -3.19 12.22
C TYR A 135 -7.26 -3.11 13.05
N PRO A 136 -7.08 -3.97 14.08
CA PRO A 136 -5.79 -4.04 14.75
C PRO A 136 -4.73 -4.43 13.71
N ARG A 137 -3.68 -3.60 13.58
CA ARG A 137 -2.47 -3.82 12.74
C ARG A 137 -1.73 -5.14 13.01
N SER A 138 -2.26 -5.98 13.91
CA SER A 138 -1.76 -7.29 14.26
C SER A 138 -2.89 -8.14 14.86
N PHE A 139 -3.48 -9.07 14.09
CA PHE A 139 -3.92 -10.32 14.72
C PHE A 139 -2.70 -11.23 14.90
N SER A 140 -1.80 -10.79 15.79
CA SER A 140 -0.96 -11.69 16.59
C SER A 140 -1.71 -12.13 17.85
N ILE A 141 -3.05 -12.12 17.83
CA ILE A 141 -3.80 -12.91 18.79
C ILE A 141 -3.59 -14.35 18.35
N LYS A 142 -2.57 -15.00 18.91
CA LYS A 142 -2.59 -16.44 19.10
C LYS A 142 -3.87 -16.72 19.89
N VAL A 143 -4.97 -17.01 19.20
CA VAL A 143 -6.14 -17.63 19.81
C VAL A 143 -5.68 -19.04 20.15
N THR A 144 -5.01 -19.19 21.29
CA THR A 144 -4.88 -20.49 21.92
C THR A 144 -6.29 -20.84 22.36
N LEU A 145 -6.99 -21.64 21.55
CA LEU A 145 -8.23 -22.28 21.93
C LEU A 145 -7.95 -23.06 23.22
N ILE A 146 -8.26 -22.46 24.37
CA ILE A 146 -8.35 -23.22 25.62
C ILE A 146 -9.64 -24.01 25.48
N PRO A 147 -9.60 -25.35 25.41
CA PRO A 147 -10.81 -26.14 25.39
C PRO A 147 -11.48 -25.92 26.75
N ILE A 148 -12.62 -25.24 26.76
CA ILE A 148 -13.49 -25.19 27.94
C ILE A 148 -14.01 -26.61 28.11
N THR A 149 -13.34 -27.39 28.95
CA THR A 149 -13.89 -28.66 29.43
C THR A 149 -15.08 -28.31 30.30
N PHE A 150 -16.28 -28.48 29.74
CA PHE A 150 -17.52 -28.43 30.49
C PHE A 150 -17.53 -29.56 31.53
N ILE A 151 -17.28 -29.21 32.79
CA ILE A 151 -17.56 -30.10 33.91
C ILE A 151 -19.06 -29.99 34.19
N PHE A 152 -19.84 -30.94 33.68
CA PHE A 152 -21.17 -31.17 34.22
C PHE A 152 -21.01 -31.93 35.54
N VAL A 153 -21.08 -31.20 36.67
CA VAL A 153 -21.34 -31.83 37.96
C VAL A 153 -22.82 -32.19 37.97
N ALA A 154 -23.11 -33.48 37.92
CA ALA A 154 -24.43 -34.00 38.26
C ALA A 154 -24.69 -33.71 39.74
N ILE A 155 -25.70 -32.90 40.03
CA ILE A 155 -26.26 -32.76 41.37
C ILE A 155 -27.48 -33.70 41.43
N PRO A 156 -27.57 -34.58 42.45
CA PRO A 156 -28.57 -35.63 42.56
C PRO A 156 -30.00 -35.11 42.79
#